data_AF-A0A841GP39-F1
#
_entry.id   AF-A0A841GP39-F1
#
_cell.length_a   1.000
_cell.length_b   1.000
_cell.length_c   1.000
_cell.angle_alpha   90.00
_cell.angle_beta   90.00
_cell.angle_gamma   90.00
#
_symmetry.space_group_name_H-M   'P 1'
#
loop_
_entity.id
_entity.type
_entity.pdbx_description
1 polymer ?
#
loop_
_entity_poly.entity_id
_entity_poly.type
_entity_poly.pdbx_seq_one_letter_code
_entity_poly.pdbx_strand_id
1 'polypeptide(L)'
;MNRMLSLAAPLLGALLACSPVYSQRAAIQETRMVETTDDQRLEVAVRGSVAVNATGDWVEAVGPGGRLLIDESGLLSTRHVEFTRGEDGGVRVTYSVDGREQEMDAVARNWARDMVMRAAGEAGLGVERRVSYIPSRGGVPMALRVTA
;
A
#
# COMPACT_ATOMS: atom_id res chain seq x y z
N MET A 1 33.53 -33.16 67.58
CA MET A 1 32.07 -33.24 67.36
C MET A 1 31.53 -31.83 67.21
N ASN A 2 31.03 -31.49 66.01
CA ASN A 2 30.07 -30.43 65.63
C ASN A 2 30.19 -30.30 64.10
N ARG A 3 29.21 -30.82 63.33
CA ARG A 3 28.14 -30.08 62.59
C ARG A 3 28.70 -29.07 61.58
N MET A 4 28.21 -28.88 60.35
CA MET A 4 27.21 -29.47 59.44
C MET A 4 27.26 -28.51 58.22
N LEU A 5 27.23 -29.04 56.99
CA LEU A 5 26.71 -28.47 55.72
C LEU A 5 26.39 -26.95 55.64
N SER A 6 26.91 -26.24 54.61
CA SER A 6 26.06 -25.33 53.80
C SER A 6 26.69 -24.84 52.49
N LEU A 7 25.92 -25.08 51.43
CA LEU A 7 25.68 -24.35 50.16
C LEU A 7 26.79 -23.72 49.32
N ALA A 8 26.79 -24.20 48.06
CA ALA A 8 27.27 -23.54 46.85
C ALA A 8 26.48 -22.26 46.51
N ALA A 9 27.19 -21.29 45.91
CA ALA A 9 26.60 -20.27 45.05
C ALA A 9 27.64 -19.84 43.99
N PRO A 10 27.43 -20.14 42.69
CA PRO A 10 28.25 -19.53 41.65
C PRO A 10 27.78 -18.09 41.39
N LEU A 11 28.75 -17.17 41.37
CA LEU A 11 28.64 -15.83 40.84
C LEU A 11 28.42 -15.90 39.32
N LEU A 12 27.18 -15.75 38.86
CA LEU A 12 26.89 -15.43 37.46
C LEU A 12 26.60 -13.92 37.38
N GLY A 13 27.65 -13.17 37.08
CA GLY A 13 27.58 -11.73 36.80
C GLY A 13 26.80 -11.45 35.52
N ALA A 14 25.92 -10.47 35.60
CA ALA A 14 24.93 -10.10 34.59
C ALA A 14 25.56 -9.73 33.23
N LEU A 15 25.07 -10.37 32.16
CA LEU A 15 25.19 -9.90 30.80
C LEU A 15 24.28 -8.67 30.63
N LEU A 16 24.90 -7.49 30.51
CA LEU A 16 24.26 -6.29 29.97
C LEU A 16 23.91 -6.54 28.50
N ALA A 17 22.71 -7.05 28.25
CA ALA A 17 22.12 -7.03 26.93
C ALA A 17 21.71 -5.58 26.62
N CYS A 18 22.62 -4.82 26.02
CA CYS A 18 22.27 -3.61 25.29
C CYS A 18 21.41 -4.06 24.10
N SER A 19 20.09 -4.16 24.28
CA SER A 19 19.20 -4.40 23.15
C SER A 19 19.32 -3.19 22.23
N PRO A 20 19.83 -3.33 20.99
CA PRO A 20 19.69 -2.24 20.05
C PRO A 20 18.19 -2.01 19.90
N VAL A 21 17.73 -0.81 20.26
CA VAL A 21 16.43 -0.30 19.83
C VAL A 21 16.54 -0.23 18.30
N TYR A 22 16.22 -1.35 17.64
CA TYR A 22 16.12 -1.42 16.20
C TYR A 22 14.86 -0.63 15.87
N SER A 23 15.04 0.68 15.71
CA SER A 23 14.04 1.55 15.12
C SER A 23 13.86 1.08 13.68
N GLN A 24 13.02 0.08 13.52
CA GLN A 24 12.49 -0.34 12.23
C GLN A 24 11.60 0.83 11.79
N ARG A 25 12.21 1.85 11.18
CA ARG A 25 11.48 2.70 10.24
C ARG A 25 10.98 1.73 9.19
N ALA A 26 9.72 1.32 9.29
CA ALA A 26 9.05 0.55 8.25
C ALA A 26 9.34 1.27 6.93
N ALA A 27 10.13 0.63 6.06
CA ALA A 27 10.39 1.16 4.75
C ALA A 27 9.02 1.32 4.10
N ILE A 28 8.63 2.57 3.80
CA ILE A 28 7.38 2.81 3.08
C ILE A 28 7.60 2.19 1.70
N GLN A 29 7.00 1.02 1.46
CA GLN A 29 7.08 0.36 0.17
C GLN A 29 6.34 1.22 -0.86
N GLU A 30 6.98 1.38 -2.02
CA GLU A 30 6.36 1.92 -3.21
C GLU A 30 6.14 0.75 -4.18
N THR A 31 4.89 0.53 -4.57
CA THR A 31 4.54 -0.37 -5.65
C THR A 31 4.31 0.48 -6.88
N ARG A 32 5.03 0.19 -7.96
CA ARG A 32 4.87 0.87 -9.25
C ARG A 32 4.52 -0.14 -10.32
N MET A 33 3.44 0.14 -11.04
CA MET A 33 2.97 -0.59 -12.20
C MET A 33 3.08 0.32 -13.42
N VAL A 34 3.60 -0.21 -14.51
CA VAL A 34 3.71 0.49 -15.78
C VAL A 34 3.19 -0.42 -16.86
N GLU A 35 2.16 0.03 -17.56
CA GLU A 35 1.64 -0.59 -18.77
C GLU A 35 1.96 0.32 -19.96
N THR A 36 2.37 -0.27 -21.08
CA THR A 36 2.66 0.47 -22.30
C THR A 36 2.13 -0.31 -23.49
N THR A 37 1.36 0.36 -24.32
CA THR A 37 0.86 -0.06 -25.62
C THR A 37 1.38 0.91 -26.69
N ASP A 38 1.07 0.68 -27.96
CA ASP A 38 1.58 1.50 -29.06
C ASP A 38 1.21 3.00 -28.93
N ASP A 39 0.01 3.29 -28.43
CA ASP A 39 -0.54 4.65 -28.39
C ASP A 39 -0.75 5.19 -26.96
N GLN A 40 -0.48 4.38 -25.93
CA GLN A 40 -0.82 4.71 -24.56
C GLN A 40 0.19 4.14 -23.55
N ARG A 41 0.52 4.95 -22.55
CA ARG A 41 1.27 4.55 -21.37
C ARG A 41 0.44 4.85 -20.12
N LEU A 42 0.31 3.86 -19.25
CA LEU A 42 -0.31 4.02 -17.93
C LEU A 42 0.73 3.70 -16.86
N GLU A 43 0.89 4.61 -15.91
CA GLU A 43 1.73 4.42 -14.74
C GLU A 43 0.88 4.60 -13.47
N VAL A 44 0.93 3.60 -12.59
CA VAL A 44 0.27 3.62 -11.29
C VAL A 44 1.34 3.45 -10.23
N ALA A 45 1.47 4.42 -9.33
CA ALA A 45 2.39 4.35 -8.21
C ALA A 45 1.64 4.48 -6.89
N VAL A 46 1.86 3.50 -6.01
CA VAL A 46 1.25 3.41 -4.69
C VAL A 46 2.36 3.47 -3.66
N ARG A 47 2.24 4.37 -2.70
CA ARG A 47 3.17 4.48 -1.58
C ARG A 47 2.39 4.43 -0.28
N GLY A 48 2.84 3.61 0.67
CA GLY A 48 2.25 3.52 1.99
C GLY A 48 0.83 2.97 1.98
N SER A 49 0.00 3.40 2.95
CA SER A 49 -1.37 2.88 3.12
C SER A 49 -2.37 3.70 2.29
N VAL A 50 -3.06 3.03 1.37
CA VAL A 50 -4.15 3.60 0.56
C VAL A 50 -5.34 2.63 0.65
N ALA A 51 -6.50 3.16 1.00
CA ALA A 51 -7.75 2.43 1.07
C ALA A 51 -8.71 2.90 -0.02
N VAL A 52 -9.27 1.95 -0.75
CA VAL A 52 -10.37 2.18 -1.69
C VAL A 52 -11.71 1.83 -1.03
N ASN A 53 -12.78 2.44 -1.51
CA ASN A 53 -14.15 2.13 -1.08
C ASN A 53 -14.56 0.69 -1.43
N ALA A 54 -15.75 0.28 -0.99
CA ALA A 54 -16.25 -1.08 -1.19
C ALA A 54 -16.39 -1.50 -2.68
N THR A 55 -16.68 -0.55 -3.56
CA THR A 55 -16.76 -0.75 -5.01
C THR A 55 -15.38 -0.83 -5.67
N GLY A 56 -14.32 -0.36 -4.99
CA GLY A 56 -12.96 -0.35 -5.51
C GLY A 56 -12.72 0.68 -6.60
N ASP A 57 -13.59 1.69 -6.71
CA ASP A 57 -13.55 2.71 -7.77
C ASP A 57 -13.16 4.10 -7.25
N TRP A 58 -12.95 4.24 -5.94
CA TRP A 58 -12.52 5.51 -5.36
C TRP A 58 -11.68 5.32 -4.10
N VAL A 59 -10.72 6.23 -3.88
CA VAL A 59 -9.91 6.28 -2.65
C VAL A 59 -10.71 6.94 -1.53
N GLU A 60 -10.91 6.21 -0.43
CA GLU A 60 -11.64 6.71 0.75
C GLU A 60 -10.71 7.18 1.88
N ALA A 61 -9.49 6.64 1.94
CA ALA A 61 -8.52 7.04 2.95
C ALA A 61 -7.08 6.86 2.48
N VAL A 62 -6.22 7.77 2.93
CA VAL A 62 -4.77 7.72 2.71
C VAL A 62 -4.05 7.88 4.06
N GLY A 63 -3.17 6.94 4.36
CA GLY A 63 -2.37 6.94 5.58
C GLY A 63 -1.32 8.07 5.59
N PRO A 64 -0.72 8.37 6.75
CA PRO A 64 0.35 9.37 6.83
C PRO A 64 1.51 9.06 5.86
N GLY A 65 1.87 10.02 5.01
CA GLY A 65 2.91 9.85 3.98
C GLY A 65 2.54 8.88 2.85
N GLY A 66 1.27 8.46 2.79
CA GLY A 66 0.72 7.65 1.72
C GLY A 66 0.37 8.47 0.48
N ARG A 67 0.38 7.82 -0.68
CA ARG A 67 0.10 8.43 -1.98
C ARG A 67 -0.39 7.37 -2.96
N LEU A 68 -1.40 7.70 -3.74
CA LEU A 68 -1.70 7.02 -5.01
C LEU A 68 -1.53 8.03 -6.12
N LEU A 69 -0.68 7.72 -7.09
CA LEU A 69 -0.48 8.49 -8.31
C LEU A 69 -0.88 7.63 -9.50
N ILE A 70 -1.62 8.23 -10.43
CA ILE A 70 -1.94 7.62 -11.70
C ILE A 70 -1.65 8.62 -12.81
N ASP A 71 -0.80 8.22 -13.73
CA ASP A 71 -0.38 8.96 -14.92
C ASP A 71 -0.79 8.18 -16.17
N GLU A 72 -1.61 8.78 -17.03
CA GLU A 72 -1.99 8.24 -18.33
C GLU A 72 -1.50 9.18 -19.43
N SER A 73 -0.57 8.72 -20.26
CA SER A 73 -0.13 9.44 -21.45
C SER A 73 -0.70 8.76 -22.70
N GLY A 74 -1.46 9.50 -23.50
CA GLY A 74 -1.89 9.07 -24.83
C GLY A 74 -1.40 10.03 -25.92
N LEU A 75 -1.80 9.77 -27.17
CA LEU A 75 -1.40 10.58 -28.34
C LEU A 75 -1.79 12.07 -28.24
N LEU A 76 -2.92 12.38 -27.61
CA LEU A 76 -3.51 13.73 -27.62
C LEU A 76 -3.39 14.48 -26.29
N SER A 77 -3.16 13.78 -25.18
CA SER A 77 -3.09 14.38 -23.85
C SER A 77 -2.42 13.45 -22.86
N THR A 78 -1.82 14.05 -21.83
CA THR A 78 -1.42 13.35 -20.61
C THR A 78 -2.32 13.77 -19.46
N ARG A 79 -2.91 12.80 -18.76
CA ARG A 79 -3.75 13.02 -17.57
C ARG A 79 -3.05 12.47 -16.35
N HIS A 80 -3.17 13.21 -15.25
CA HIS A 80 -2.55 12.87 -13.99
C HIS A 80 -3.58 13.04 -12.87
N VAL A 81 -3.70 12.05 -11.98
CA VAL A 81 -4.41 12.20 -10.72
C VAL A 81 -3.57 11.70 -9.56
N GLU A 82 -3.56 12.49 -8.49
CA GLU A 82 -2.87 12.18 -7.25
C GLU A 82 -3.86 12.22 -6.08
N PHE A 83 -3.86 11.15 -5.29
CA PHE A 83 -4.59 11.04 -4.02
C PHE A 83 -3.59 11.06 -2.87
N THR A 84 -3.71 12.06 -2.00
CA THR A 84 -2.90 12.22 -0.79
C THR A 84 -3.78 12.42 0.43
N ARG A 85 -3.18 12.36 1.61
CA ARG A 85 -3.86 12.74 2.85
C ARG A 85 -4.01 14.27 2.89
N GLY A 86 -5.25 14.75 3.04
CA GLY A 86 -5.55 16.15 3.30
C GLY A 86 -5.19 16.58 4.72
N GLU A 87 -5.07 17.88 4.94
CA GLU A 87 -4.79 18.48 6.26
C GLU A 87 -5.90 18.22 7.28
N ASP A 88 -7.13 18.06 6.80
CA ASP A 88 -8.32 17.68 7.58
C ASP A 88 -8.39 16.18 7.91
N GLY A 89 -7.43 15.39 7.42
CA GLY A 89 -7.42 13.93 7.53
C GLY A 89 -8.26 13.22 6.47
N GLY A 90 -8.90 13.97 5.56
CA GLY A 90 -9.59 13.44 4.38
C GLY A 90 -8.62 13.07 3.26
N VAL A 91 -9.17 12.83 2.07
CA VAL A 91 -8.39 12.59 0.85
C VAL A 91 -8.34 13.86 0.02
N ARG A 92 -7.13 14.38 -0.20
CA ARG A 92 -6.87 15.46 -1.17
C ARG A 92 -6.66 14.83 -2.54
N VAL A 93 -7.36 15.35 -3.54
CA VAL A 93 -7.27 14.89 -4.92
C VAL A 93 -6.80 16.03 -5.78
N THR A 94 -5.67 15.86 -6.46
CA THR A 94 -5.13 16.80 -7.44
C THR A 94 -5.23 16.18 -8.82
N TYR A 95 -5.75 16.94 -9.78
CA TYR A 95 -5.92 16.50 -11.16
C TYR A 95 -5.25 17.48 -12.10
N SER A 96 -4.54 16.97 -13.10
CA SER A 96 -3.98 17.82 -14.15
C SER A 96 -4.06 17.16 -15.52
N VAL A 97 -4.12 18.00 -16.54
CA VAL A 97 -4.00 17.58 -17.95
C VAL A 97 -2.87 18.39 -18.57
N ASP A 98 -1.94 17.70 -19.22
CA ASP A 98 -0.74 18.27 -19.82
C ASP A 98 0.05 19.16 -18.84
N GLY A 99 0.11 18.70 -17.58
CA GLY A 99 0.81 19.39 -16.48
C GLY A 99 0.10 20.63 -15.91
N ARG A 100 -1.12 20.96 -16.38
CA ARG A 100 -1.91 22.05 -15.81
C ARG A 100 -2.99 21.50 -14.90
N GLU A 101 -2.98 21.93 -13.64
CA GLU A 101 -4.02 21.58 -12.68
C GLU A 101 -5.39 22.08 -13.16
N GLN A 102 -6.40 21.21 -13.05
CA GLN A 102 -7.77 21.50 -13.45
C GLN A 102 -8.74 21.03 -12.37
N GLU A 103 -9.94 21.62 -12.36
CA GLU A 103 -11.01 21.11 -11.52
C GLU A 103 -11.39 19.69 -11.94
N MET A 104 -11.66 18.84 -10.93
CA MET A 104 -12.14 17.48 -11.14
C MET A 104 -13.63 17.49 -11.51
N ASP A 105 -13.91 17.78 -12.77
CA ASP A 105 -15.27 17.74 -13.33
C ASP A 105 -15.83 16.30 -13.45
N ALA A 106 -17.02 16.15 -14.00
CA ALA A 106 -17.66 14.83 -14.15
C ALA A 106 -16.88 13.87 -15.06
N VAL A 107 -16.22 14.38 -16.11
CA VAL A 107 -15.45 13.57 -17.06
C VAL A 107 -14.14 13.11 -16.41
N ALA A 108 -13.42 14.03 -15.78
CA ALA A 108 -12.20 13.74 -15.04
C ALA A 108 -12.46 12.76 -13.89
N ARG A 109 -13.59 12.94 -13.17
CA ARG A 109 -13.98 12.03 -12.08
C ARG A 109 -14.26 10.62 -12.58
N ASN A 110 -14.97 10.46 -13.69
CA ASN A 110 -15.25 9.13 -14.25
C ASN A 110 -13.96 8.45 -14.71
N TRP A 111 -13.09 9.18 -15.42
CA TRP A 111 -11.78 8.67 -15.79
C TRP A 111 -10.96 8.22 -14.56
N ALA A 112 -10.93 9.02 -13.50
CA ALA A 112 -10.22 8.67 -12.27
C ALA A 112 -10.82 7.42 -11.60
N ARG A 113 -12.15 7.23 -11.64
CA ARG A 113 -12.79 6.00 -11.14
C ARG A 113 -12.34 4.76 -11.90
N ASP A 114 -12.31 4.84 -13.22
CA ASP A 114 -11.86 3.74 -14.07
C ASP A 114 -10.40 3.36 -13.78
N MET A 115 -9.55 4.38 -13.59
CA MET A 115 -8.15 4.19 -13.24
C MET A 115 -7.96 3.57 -11.85
N VAL A 116 -8.75 3.98 -10.85
CA VAL A 116 -8.71 3.38 -9.51
C VAL A 116 -9.15 1.92 -9.55
N MET A 117 -10.19 1.58 -10.34
CA MET A 117 -10.61 0.19 -10.52
C MET A 117 -9.50 -0.68 -11.13
N ARG A 118 -8.81 -0.20 -12.17
CA ARG A 118 -7.64 -0.89 -12.76
C ARG A 118 -6.53 -1.07 -11.73
N ALA A 119 -6.16 0.00 -11.03
CA ALA A 119 -5.14 -0.05 -9.97
C ALA A 119 -5.53 -1.03 -8.83
N ALA A 120 -6.81 -1.12 -8.48
CA ALA A 120 -7.31 -2.04 -7.47
C ALA A 120 -7.34 -3.51 -7.92
N GLY A 121 -7.45 -3.77 -9.22
CA GLY A 121 -7.34 -5.11 -9.79
C GLY A 121 -5.89 -5.55 -9.96
N GLU A 122 -5.05 -4.69 -10.56
CA GLU A 122 -3.71 -5.06 -11.06
C GLU A 122 -2.60 -4.81 -10.03
N ALA A 123 -2.62 -3.67 -9.34
CA ALA A 123 -1.61 -3.33 -8.33
C ALA A 123 -1.95 -3.87 -6.93
N GLY A 124 -3.09 -4.56 -6.78
CA GLY A 124 -3.53 -5.14 -5.52
C GLY A 124 -3.89 -4.11 -4.45
N LEU A 125 -4.35 -2.91 -4.83
CA LEU A 125 -4.82 -1.92 -3.85
C LEU A 125 -5.95 -2.49 -2.99
N GLY A 126 -5.78 -2.39 -1.67
CA GLY A 126 -6.77 -2.86 -0.69
C GLY A 126 -6.86 -4.38 -0.54
N VAL A 127 -5.91 -5.16 -1.07
CA VAL A 127 -5.91 -6.63 -0.94
C VAL A 127 -5.74 -7.08 0.52
N GLU A 128 -5.07 -6.32 1.38
CA GLU A 128 -5.05 -6.61 2.84
C GLU A 128 -6.47 -6.66 3.44
N ARG A 129 -7.38 -5.82 2.93
CA ARG A 129 -8.80 -5.82 3.34
C ARG A 129 -9.60 -6.94 2.67
N ARG A 130 -9.24 -7.39 1.46
CA ARG A 130 -9.90 -8.53 0.77
C ARG A 130 -9.48 -9.89 1.31
N VAL A 131 -8.22 -10.05 1.73
CA VAL A 131 -7.72 -11.32 2.33
C VAL A 131 -8.31 -11.56 3.72
N SER A 132 -8.83 -10.52 4.37
CA SER A 132 -9.61 -10.64 5.62
C SER A 132 -10.98 -11.30 5.42
N TYR A 133 -11.42 -11.52 4.17
CA TYR A 133 -12.66 -12.22 3.82
C TYR A 133 -12.37 -13.53 3.08
N ILE A 134 -11.43 -14.32 3.60
CA ILE A 134 -11.47 -15.78 3.39
C ILE A 134 -12.26 -16.32 4.57
N PRO A 135 -13.49 -16.85 4.39
CA PRO A 135 -14.11 -17.65 5.43
C PRO A 135 -13.15 -18.80 5.73
N SER A 136 -12.61 -18.82 6.94
CA SER A 136 -11.87 -19.95 7.50
C SER A 136 -12.81 -21.17 7.61
N ARG A 137 -13.15 -21.78 6.48
CA ARG A 137 -13.77 -23.10 6.39
C ARG A 137 -13.18 -23.84 5.19
N GLY A 138 -12.19 -24.67 5.50
CA GLY A 138 -11.68 -25.74 4.64
C GLY A 138 -10.49 -25.30 3.79
N GLY A 139 -9.28 -25.44 4.34
CA GLY A 139 -8.06 -25.25 3.56
C GLY A 139 -7.88 -26.35 2.51
N VAL A 140 -7.50 -25.96 1.30
CA VAL A 140 -6.52 -26.61 0.40
C VAL A 140 -6.06 -25.52 -0.61
N PRO A 141 -4.75 -25.40 -0.93
CA PRO A 141 -4.22 -24.31 -1.76
C PRO A 141 -4.58 -24.49 -3.24
N MET A 142 -5.08 -23.43 -3.89
CA MET A 142 -5.07 -23.31 -5.35
C MET A 142 -4.00 -22.29 -5.75
N ALA A 143 -2.75 -22.71 -5.58
CA ALA A 143 -1.65 -22.18 -6.36
C ALA A 143 -1.73 -22.78 -7.77
N LEU A 144 -1.49 -21.93 -8.78
CA LEU A 144 -1.35 -22.18 -10.21
C LEU A 144 -1.46 -23.64 -10.71
N ARG A 145 -2.38 -23.86 -11.65
CA ARG A 145 -2.15 -24.77 -12.78
C ARG A 145 -2.16 -23.96 -14.07
N VAL A 146 -0.97 -23.59 -14.54
CA VAL A 146 -0.72 -23.44 -15.98
C VAL A 146 -0.25 -24.81 -16.42
N THR A 147 -1.06 -25.52 -17.21
CA THR A 147 -0.64 -26.74 -17.88
C THR A 147 -0.41 -26.42 -19.35
N ALA A 148 0.87 -26.61 -19.74
CA ALA A 148 1.42 -27.02 -21.04
C ALA A 148 0.77 -26.49 -22.32
#